data_AF-A0A1I5DGP2-F1
#
_entry.id   AF-A0A1I5DGP2-F1
#
_cell.length_a   1.000
_cell.length_b   1.000
_cell.length_c   1.000
_cell.angle_alpha   90.00
_cell.angle_beta   90.00
_cell.angle_gamma   90.00
#
_symmetry.space_group_name_H-M   'P 1'
#
loop_
_entity.id
_entity.type
_entity.pdbx_description
1 polymer ?
#
loop_
_entity_poly.entity_id
_entity_poly.type
_entity_poly.pdbx_seq_one_letter_code
_entity_poly.pdbx_strand_id
1 'polypeptide(L)'
;MKHMERFKKMMRLAGDLDWIEKNPTKRFKLRFDKVDMVYLTKLELEKIKNETFEKPVLSINRDVFIFACYIGLTYSDVKALTKNHVHIGVDGNKWIYTRRSKTNTAV
;
A
#
# COMPACT_ATOMS: atom_id res chain seq x y z
N MET A 1 6.83 18.35 -1.72
CA MET A 1 7.63 18.37 -2.99
C MET A 1 7.03 17.61 -4.18
N LYS A 2 5.94 16.84 -4.02
CA LYS A 2 5.31 16.07 -5.11
C LYS A 2 4.98 16.87 -6.38
N HIS A 3 4.60 18.15 -6.26
CA HIS A 3 4.34 19.01 -7.42
C HIS A 3 5.59 19.26 -8.25
N MET A 4 6.73 19.55 -7.61
CA MET A 4 8.00 19.78 -8.30
C MET A 4 8.54 18.49 -8.92
N GLU A 5 8.32 17.33 -8.31
CA GLU A 5 8.64 16.02 -8.90
C GLU A 5 7.89 15.81 -10.22
N ARG A 6 6.56 16.02 -10.19
CA ARG A 6 5.69 15.89 -11.36
C ARG A 6 6.05 16.89 -12.45
N PHE A 7 6.25 18.16 -12.07
CA PHE A 7 6.63 19.21 -13.00
C PHE A 7 7.98 18.92 -13.67
N LYS A 8 8.99 18.54 -12.89
CA LYS A 8 10.31 18.15 -13.44
C LYS A 8 10.21 16.95 -14.38
N LYS A 9 9.33 15.98 -14.09
CA LYS A 9 9.05 14.86 -15.00
C LYS A 9 8.45 15.32 -16.32
N MET A 10 7.47 16.24 -16.29
CA MET A 10 6.87 16.81 -17.50
C MET A 10 7.88 17.64 -18.31
N MET A 11 8.68 18.48 -17.66
CA MET A 11 9.71 19.28 -18.36
C MET A 11 10.82 18.42 -18.95
N ARG A 12 11.11 17.26 -18.35
CA ARG A 12 12.00 16.27 -18.96
C ARG A 12 11.38 15.68 -20.22
N LEU A 13 10.13 15.23 -20.16
CA LEU A 13 9.41 14.70 -21.32
C LEU A 13 9.33 15.71 -22.47
N ALA A 14 9.03 16.98 -22.18
CA ALA A 14 9.01 18.03 -23.20
C ALA A 14 10.37 18.23 -23.87
N GLY A 15 11.48 18.08 -23.13
CA GLY A 15 12.82 18.09 -23.71
C GLY A 15 13.13 16.85 -24.54
N ASP A 16 12.70 15.66 -24.09
CA ASP A 16 12.88 14.41 -24.82
C ASP A 16 12.07 14.36 -26.14
N LEU A 17 11.00 15.16 -26.23
CA LEU A 17 10.18 15.36 -27.43
C LEU A 17 10.58 16.58 -28.27
N ASP A 18 11.68 17.26 -27.92
CA ASP A 18 12.15 18.49 -28.56
C ASP A 18 11.13 19.65 -28.59
N TRP A 19 10.15 19.67 -27.69
CA TRP A 19 9.17 20.77 -27.57
C TRP A 19 9.75 22.02 -26.90
N ILE A 20 10.88 21.85 -26.19
CA ILE A 20 11.62 22.92 -25.55
C ILE A 20 13.11 22.74 -25.84
N GLU A 21 13.80 23.82 -26.18
CA GLU A 21 15.25 23.78 -26.41
C GLU A 21 16.04 23.57 -25.10
N LYS A 22 15.53 24.11 -23.99
CA LYS A 22 16.22 24.10 -22.69
C LYS A 22 15.24 23.80 -21.56
N ASN A 23 15.50 22.73 -20.81
CA ASN A 23 14.72 22.37 -19.64
C ASN A 23 15.06 23.27 -18.43
N PRO A 24 14.13 24.12 -17.95
CA PRO A 24 14.38 25.07 -16.86
C PRO A 24 14.52 24.38 -15.49
N THR A 25 14.04 23.14 -15.35
CA THR A 25 14.13 22.36 -14.10
C THR A 25 15.39 21.50 -14.01
N LYS A 26 16.26 21.51 -15.05
CA LYS A 26 17.44 20.64 -15.14
C LYS A 26 18.37 20.78 -13.93
N ARG A 27 18.56 22.02 -13.45
CA ARG A 27 19.44 22.33 -12.30
C ARG A 27 18.76 22.19 -10.94
N PHE A 28 17.43 22.10 -10.89
CA PHE A 28 16.69 21.98 -9.64
C PHE A 28 16.87 20.57 -9.05
N LYS A 29 17.42 20.46 -7.85
CA LYS A 29 17.59 19.17 -7.16
C LYS A 29 16.42 18.95 -6.20
N LEU A 30 15.70 17.85 -6.40
CA LEU A 30 14.70 17.38 -5.45
C LEU A 30 15.41 16.93 -4.18
N ARG A 31 14.92 17.39 -3.03
CA ARG A 31 15.33 16.87 -1.73
C ARG A 31 14.22 15.93 -1.26
N PHE A 32 14.61 14.81 -0.68
CA PHE A 32 13.67 13.88 -0.08
C PHE A 32 14.02 13.80 1.39
N ASP A 33 13.07 14.17 2.23
CA ASP A 33 13.22 13.99 3.66
C ASP A 33 13.03 12.50 3.94
N LYS A 34 14.00 11.89 4.65
CA LYS A 34 13.80 10.53 5.15
C LYS A 34 12.64 10.60 6.13
N VAL A 35 11.61 9.81 5.84
CA VAL A 35 10.50 9.61 6.77
C VAL A 35 10.87 8.43 7.65
N ASP A 36 10.96 8.67 8.95
CA ASP A 36 11.11 7.59 9.91
C ASP A 36 9.81 6.78 9.92
N MET A 37 9.90 5.52 9.47
CA MET A 37 8.75 4.63 9.44
C MET A 37 8.48 4.10 10.83
N VAL A 38 7.33 4.50 11.39
CA VAL A 38 6.77 3.87 12.58
C VAL A 38 6.11 2.55 12.16
N TYR A 39 6.40 1.48 12.90
CA TYR A 39 5.81 0.16 12.68
C TYR A 39 5.34 -0.42 14.02
N LEU A 40 4.41 -1.38 13.95
CA LEU A 40 3.96 -2.12 15.12
C LEU A 40 4.89 -3.30 15.37
N THR A 41 5.40 -3.41 16.59
CA THR A 41 6.03 -4.62 17.09
C THR A 41 4.99 -5.73 17.26
N LYS A 42 5.44 -6.98 17.32
CA LYS A 42 4.55 -8.13 17.58
C LYS A 42 3.77 -7.96 18.89
N LEU A 43 4.41 -7.41 19.92
CA LEU A 43 3.78 -7.15 21.22
C LEU A 43 2.67 -6.10 21.12
N GLU A 44 2.90 -5.02 20.37
CA GLU A 44 1.87 -3.99 20.15
C GLU A 44 0.70 -4.51 19.31
N LEU A 45 0.98 -5.35 18.30
CA LEU A 45 -0.06 -5.98 17.50
C LEU A 45 -0.94 -6.92 18.34
N GLU A 46 -0.34 -7.74 19.21
CA GLU A 46 -1.10 -8.61 20.13
C GLU A 46 -1.91 -7.80 21.16
N LYS A 47 -1.41 -6.64 21.62
CA LYS A 47 -2.23 -5.73 22.45
C LYS A 47 -3.48 -5.28 21.72
N ILE A 48 -3.33 -4.79 20.48
CA ILE A 48 -4.47 -4.34 19.65
C ILE A 48 -5.47 -5.46 19.43
N LYS A 49 -4.99 -6.67 19.15
CA LYS A 49 -5.83 -7.85 18.91
C LYS A 49 -6.67 -8.25 20.13
N ASN A 50 -6.10 -8.15 21.33
CA ASN A 50 -6.78 -8.55 22.57
C ASN A 50 -7.58 -7.42 23.22
N GLU A 51 -7.50 -6.20 22.70
CA GLU A 51 -8.24 -5.04 23.20
C GLU A 51 -9.75 -5.21 23.01
N THR A 52 -10.54 -4.86 24.01
CA THR A 52 -12.01 -4.87 23.95
C THR A 52 -12.55 -3.48 23.75
N PHE A 53 -13.34 -3.29 22.69
CA PHE A 53 -13.97 -2.01 22.40
C PHE A 53 -15.46 -2.04 22.74
N GLU A 54 -15.95 -0.98 23.38
CA GLU A 54 -17.40 -0.82 23.66
C GLU A 54 -18.21 -0.69 22.37
N LYS A 55 -17.63 -0.06 21.34
CA LYS A 55 -18.29 0.17 20.05
C LYS A 55 -18.07 -1.02 19.12
N PRO A 56 -19.14 -1.70 18.64
CA PRO A 56 -19.01 -2.86 17.76
C PRO A 56 -18.23 -2.59 16.47
N VAL A 57 -18.33 -1.37 15.93
CA VAL A 57 -17.61 -0.94 14.72
C VAL A 57 -16.09 -0.98 14.93
N LEU A 58 -15.61 -0.66 16.13
CA LEU A 58 -14.17 -0.69 16.42
C LEU A 58 -13.65 -2.13 16.49
N SER A 59 -14.45 -3.06 16.99
CA SER A 59 -14.12 -4.49 16.97
C SER A 59 -14.00 -5.01 15.54
N ILE A 60 -14.92 -4.64 14.64
CA ILE A 60 -14.83 -5.00 13.21
C ILE A 60 -13.57 -4.39 12.58
N ASN A 61 -13.28 -3.11 12.86
CA ASN A 61 -12.07 -2.46 12.34
C ASN A 61 -10.79 -3.14 12.83
N ARG A 62 -10.73 -3.52 14.11
CA ARG A 62 -9.63 -4.31 14.68
C ARG A 62 -9.47 -5.62 13.94
N ASP A 63 -10.56 -6.37 13.76
CA ASP A 63 -10.49 -7.69 13.13
C ASP A 63 -10.01 -7.61 11.67
N VAL A 64 -10.51 -6.63 10.91
CA VAL A 64 -10.06 -6.36 9.53
C VAL A 64 -8.60 -5.92 9.50
N PHE A 65 -8.18 -5.06 10.41
CA PHE A 65 -6.80 -4.58 10.50
C PHE A 65 -5.82 -5.72 10.83
N ILE A 66 -6.12 -6.51 11.86
CA ILE A 66 -5.31 -7.65 12.28
C ILE A 66 -5.24 -8.70 11.17
N PHE A 67 -6.37 -8.99 10.51
CA PHE A 67 -6.40 -9.87 9.34
C PHE A 67 -5.47 -9.37 8.23
N ALA A 68 -5.54 -8.08 7.88
CA ALA A 68 -4.67 -7.46 6.88
C ALA A 68 -3.18 -7.57 7.25
N CYS A 69 -2.83 -7.41 8.53
CA CYS A 69 -1.46 -7.57 9.02
C CYS A 69 -0.93 -9.01 8.83
N TYR A 70 -1.76 -10.03 9.02
CA TYR A 70 -1.32 -11.43 8.88
C TYR A 70 -1.15 -11.86 7.42
N ILE A 71 -1.99 -11.38 6.51
CA ILE A 71 -1.92 -11.77 5.09
C ILE A 71 -1.09 -10.80 4.23
N GLY A 72 -0.69 -9.65 4.78
CA GLY A 72 0.15 -8.66 4.10
C GLY A 72 -0.53 -7.93 2.94
N LEU A 73 -1.87 -7.89 2.92
CA LEU A 73 -2.66 -7.20 1.91
C LEU A 73 -2.99 -5.76 2.34
N THR A 74 -3.16 -4.87 1.36
CA THR A 74 -3.63 -3.51 1.65
C THR A 74 -5.11 -3.53 1.98
N TYR A 75 -5.61 -2.55 2.74
CA TYR A 75 -7.04 -2.45 3.07
C TYR A 75 -7.94 -2.53 1.82
N SER A 76 -7.53 -1.87 0.73
CA SER A 76 -8.27 -1.90 -0.53
C SER A 76 -8.40 -3.32 -1.09
N ASP A 77 -7.32 -4.11 -1.01
CA ASP A 77 -7.32 -5.50 -1.48
C ASP A 77 -8.14 -6.39 -0.54
N VAL A 78 -8.02 -6.22 0.78
CA VAL A 78 -8.82 -6.95 1.78
C VAL A 78 -10.31 -6.68 1.58
N LYS A 79 -10.69 -5.43 1.32
CA LYS A 79 -12.08 -5.04 1.07
C LYS A 79 -12.65 -5.67 -0.20
N ALA A 80 -11.81 -5.93 -1.21
CA ALA A 80 -12.21 -6.56 -2.47
C ALA A 80 -12.31 -8.10 -2.37
N LEU A 81 -11.86 -8.71 -1.27
CA LEU A 81 -11.93 -10.15 -1.09
C LEU A 81 -13.38 -10.63 -1.06
N THR A 82 -13.56 -11.79 -1.68
CA THR A 82 -14.81 -12.53 -1.74
C THR A 82 -14.51 -14.00 -1.48
N LYS A 83 -15.54 -14.79 -1.17
CA LYS A 83 -15.39 -16.24 -0.92
C LYS A 83 -14.77 -16.98 -2.11
N ASN A 84 -14.94 -16.46 -3.34
CA ASN A 84 -14.38 -17.04 -4.55
C ASN A 84 -12.86 -16.96 -4.63
N HIS A 85 -12.22 -16.12 -3.82
CA HIS A 85 -10.76 -16.03 -3.74
C HIS A 85 -10.16 -17.10 -2.82
N VAL A 86 -10.99 -17.87 -2.09
CA VAL A 86 -10.50 -18.91 -1.19
C VAL A 86 -10.52 -20.25 -1.91
N HIS A 87 -9.34 -20.83 -2.13
CA HIS A 87 -9.18 -22.13 -2.78
C HIS A 87 -8.41 -23.10 -1.89
N ILE A 88 -8.57 -24.40 -2.17
CA ILE A 88 -7.78 -25.44 -1.50
C ILE A 88 -6.41 -25.48 -2.19
N GLY A 89 -5.36 -25.25 -1.41
CA GLY A 89 -3.98 -25.35 -1.85
C GLY A 89 -3.54 -26.80 -2.01
N VAL A 90 -2.34 -26.99 -2.55
CA VAL A 90 -1.73 -28.33 -2.74
C VAL A 90 -1.51 -29.09 -1.43
N ASP A 91 -1.46 -28.37 -0.31
CA ASP A 91 -1.33 -28.90 1.05
C ASP A 91 -2.67 -29.25 1.71
N GLY A 92 -3.80 -29.06 1.00
CA GLY A 92 -5.14 -29.27 1.52
C GLY A 92 -5.67 -28.13 2.40
N ASN A 93 -4.87 -27.08 2.64
CA ASN A 93 -5.30 -25.93 3.42
C ASN A 93 -6.04 -24.91 2.54
N LYS A 94 -6.69 -23.93 3.18
CA LYS A 94 -7.35 -22.82 2.47
C LYS A 94 -6.35 -21.69 2.23
N TRP A 95 -6.19 -21.33 0.96
CA TRP A 95 -5.33 -20.25 0.50
C TRP A 95 -6.17 -19.15 -0.13
N ILE A 96 -5.71 -17.91 0.00
CA ILE A 96 -6.31 -16.75 -0.66
C ILE A 96 -5.55 -16.50 -1.95
N TYR A 97 -6.23 -16.60 -3.09
CA TYR A 97 -5.68 -16.28 -4.40
C TYR A 97 -6.34 -15.00 -4.93
N THR A 98 -5.56 -13.95 -5.13
CA THR A 98 -6.04 -12.65 -5.64
C THR A 98 -4.95 -11.91 -6.40
N ARG A 99 -5.25 -10.70 -6.90
CA ARG A 99 -4.25 -9.80 -7.49
C ARG A 99 -4.30 -8.45 -6.79
N ARG A 100 -3.13 -7.91 -6.45
CA ARG A 100 -3.02 -6.58 -5.85
C ARG A 100 -3.53 -5.51 -6.79
N SER A 101 -4.43 -4.66 -6.31
CA SER A 101 -5.09 -3.63 -7.13
C SER A 101 -4.10 -2.61 -7.70
N LYS A 102 -3.03 -2.29 -6.96
CA LYS A 102 -2.06 -1.25 -7.34
C LYS A 102 -0.98 -1.71 -8.33
N THR A 103 -0.54 -2.96 -8.22
CA THR A 103 0.62 -3.48 -8.97
C THR A 103 0.28 -4.64 -9.89
N ASN A 104 -0.96 -5.14 -9.85
CA ASN A 104 -1.44 -6.31 -10.57
C ASN A 104 -0.64 -7.60 -10.28
N THR A 105 0.03 -7.64 -9.13
CA THR A 105 0.84 -8.78 -8.67
C THR A 105 -0.09 -9.86 -8.11
N ALA A 106 0.09 -11.11 -8.54
CA ALA A 106 -0.64 -12.26 -7.97
C ALA A 106 -0.19 -12.51 -6.52
N VAL A 107 -1.16 -12.79 -5.66
CA VAL A 107 -0.98 -13.17 -4.24
C VAL A 107 -1.76 -14.43 -4.01
#